data_AF-A0A7C5GFV3-F1
#
_entry.id   AF-A0A7C5GFV3-F1
#
_cell.length_a   1.000
_cell.length_b   1.000
_cell.length_c   1.000
_cell.angle_alpha   90.00
_cell.angle_beta   90.00
_cell.angle_gamma   90.00
#
_symmetry.space_group_name_H-M   'P 1'
#
loop_
_entity.id
_entity.type
_entity.pdbx_description
1 polymer ?
#
loop_
_entity_poly.entity_id
_entity_poly.type
_entity_poly.pdbx_seq_one_letter_code
_entity_poly.pdbx_strand_id
1 'polypeptide(L)'
;MSKAKRYNPDIDTKSRFSGKRGNFIYIFLAPLFVAIVMSLLMLETKAFIMNIIAFSLFFATARANGMGLNQEQEYYTTTLTKAPKTPYKMIAGILLGVSTLFSASFAGYQTILIGLFLGIVATAGYF
;
A
#
# COMPACT_ATOMS: atom_id res chain seq x y z
N MET A 1 14.12 0.51 24.84
CA MET A 1 14.71 1.86 24.66
C MET A 1 13.91 2.61 23.60
N SER A 2 13.49 3.85 23.89
CA SER A 2 12.78 4.69 22.92
C SER A 2 13.68 4.95 21.70
N LYS A 3 13.27 4.51 20.51
CA LYS A 3 13.98 4.77 19.23
C LYS A 3 13.78 6.22 18.72
N ALA A 4 13.36 7.14 19.59
CA ALA A 4 13.13 8.53 19.21
C ALA A 4 14.46 9.23 18.91
N LYS A 5 14.54 9.90 17.75
CA LYS A 5 15.72 10.63 17.32
C LYS A 5 15.85 11.91 18.15
N ARG A 6 17.03 12.18 18.72
CA ARG A 6 17.29 13.42 19.47
C ARG A 6 17.41 14.59 18.49
N TYR A 7 16.82 15.74 18.83
CA TYR A 7 16.96 16.98 18.05
C TYR A 7 18.44 17.36 17.94
N ASN A 8 18.91 17.63 16.72
CA ASN A 8 20.25 18.16 16.46
C ASN A 8 20.14 19.34 15.47
N PRO A 9 20.43 20.58 15.90
CA PRO A 9 20.30 21.77 15.07
C PRO A 9 21.32 21.86 13.93
N ASP A 10 22.43 21.12 13.99
CA ASP A 10 23.52 21.20 13.01
C ASP A 10 23.34 20.28 11.79
N ILE A 11 22.29 19.44 11.78
CA ILE A 11 22.03 18.50 10.69
C ILE A 11 20.91 19.06 9.81
N ASP A 12 21.25 19.52 8.60
CA ASP A 12 20.25 19.88 7.58
C ASP A 12 19.59 18.60 7.02
N THR A 13 18.59 18.08 7.74
CA THR A 13 17.80 16.92 7.33
C THR A 13 16.75 17.24 6.26
N LYS A 14 16.48 18.52 5.97
CA LYS A 14 15.41 18.93 5.02
C LYS A 14 15.69 18.47 3.59
N SER A 15 16.96 18.37 3.18
CA SER A 15 17.34 17.99 1.81
C SER A 15 17.39 16.47 1.57
N ARG A 16 17.55 15.64 2.61
CA ARG A 16 17.72 14.17 2.47
C ARG A 16 16.41 13.39 2.33
N PHE A 17 15.30 13.92 2.85
CA PHE A 17 13.99 13.26 2.79
C PHE A 17 13.02 14.05 1.90
N SER A 18 13.36 14.19 0.62
CA SER A 18 12.43 14.67 -0.40
C SER A 18 11.41 13.56 -0.70
N GLY A 19 10.29 13.57 0.04
CA GLY A 19 9.16 12.62 -0.11
C GLY A 19 8.39 12.70 -1.44
N LYS A 20 8.97 13.29 -2.49
CA LYS A 20 8.35 13.40 -3.83
C LYS A 20 8.31 12.08 -4.61
N ARG A 21 8.81 10.97 -4.08
CA ARG A 21 8.68 9.66 -4.73
C ARG A 21 7.25 9.16 -4.49
N GLY A 22 6.38 9.50 -5.45
CA GLY A 22 4.98 9.15 -5.48
C GLY A 22 4.76 7.68 -5.15
N ASN A 23 3.70 7.41 -4.40
CA ASN A 23 3.33 6.09 -3.94
C ASN A 23 3.18 5.11 -5.13
N PHE A 24 4.24 4.36 -5.42
CA PHE A 24 4.30 3.43 -6.56
C PHE A 24 3.23 2.32 -6.50
N ILE A 25 2.59 2.12 -5.33
CA ILE A 25 1.46 1.19 -5.19
C ILE A 25 0.29 1.58 -6.11
N TYR A 26 0.15 2.86 -6.48
CA TYR A 26 -0.90 3.28 -7.41
C TYR A 26 -0.78 2.66 -8.81
N ILE A 27 0.42 2.20 -9.21
CA ILE A 27 0.62 1.54 -10.50
C ILE A 27 -0.19 0.23 -10.59
N PHE A 28 -0.38 -0.47 -9.48
CA PHE A 28 -1.16 -1.72 -9.44
C PHE A 28 -2.67 -1.51 -9.66
N LEU A 29 -3.18 -0.29 -9.54
CA LEU A 29 -4.58 0.02 -9.82
C LEU A 29 -4.89 0.06 -11.32
N ALA A 30 -3.91 0.38 -12.16
CA ALA A 30 -4.10 0.48 -13.61
C ALA A 30 -4.59 -0.84 -14.25
N PRO A 31 -3.95 -2.00 -14.05
CA PRO A 31 -4.45 -3.26 -14.61
C PRO A 31 -5.82 -3.67 -14.03
N LEU A 32 -6.08 -3.39 -12.75
CA LEU A 32 -7.38 -3.67 -12.12
C LEU A 32 -8.49 -2.79 -12.73
N PHE A 33 -8.19 -1.52 -13.03
CA PHE A 33 -9.13 -0.63 -13.69
C PHE A 33 -9.50 -1.16 -15.08
N VAL A 34 -8.51 -1.60 -15.86
CA VAL A 34 -8.76 -2.24 -17.16
C VAL A 34 -9.62 -3.49 -17.00
N ALA A 35 -9.35 -4.33 -15.99
CA ALA A 35 -10.17 -5.52 -15.71
C ALA A 35 -11.63 -5.18 -15.37
N ILE A 36 -11.88 -4.09 -14.64
CA ILE A 36 -13.26 -3.60 -14.37
C ILE A 36 -13.95 -3.20 -15.68
N VAL A 37 -13.28 -2.43 -16.54
CA VAL A 37 -13.86 -1.99 -17.83
C VAL A 37 -14.14 -3.21 -18.71
N MET A 38 -13.21 -4.15 -18.81
CA MET A 38 -13.38 -5.37 -19.62
C MET A 38 -14.52 -6.26 -19.10
N SER A 39 -14.59 -6.48 -17.79
CA SER A 39 -15.68 -7.28 -17.21
C SER A 39 -17.07 -6.65 -17.41
N LEU A 40 -17.16 -5.32 -17.43
CA LEU A 40 -18.39 -4.61 -17.78
C LEU A 40 -18.76 -4.80 -19.25
N LEU A 41 -17.79 -4.71 -20.17
CA LEU A 41 -18.00 -4.91 -21.61
C LEU A 41 -18.42 -6.37 -21.93
N MET A 42 -17.88 -7.33 -21.21
CA MET A 42 -18.19 -8.76 -21.37
C MET A 42 -19.49 -9.18 -20.65
N LEU A 43 -20.16 -8.24 -19.94
CA LEU A 43 -21.38 -8.48 -19.15
C LEU A 43 -21.20 -9.54 -18.04
N GLU A 44 -19.97 -9.77 -17.60
CA GLU A 44 -19.66 -10.73 -16.54
C GLU A 44 -19.82 -10.08 -15.15
N THR A 45 -21.06 -10.06 -14.66
CA THR A 45 -21.40 -9.43 -13.36
C THR A 45 -20.56 -9.94 -12.19
N LYS A 46 -20.27 -11.25 -12.15
CA LYS A 46 -19.43 -11.85 -11.10
C LYS A 46 -18.00 -11.31 -11.16
N ALA A 47 -17.38 -11.30 -12.34
CA ALA A 47 -16.02 -10.80 -12.51
C ALA A 47 -15.95 -9.29 -12.22
N PHE A 48 -16.97 -8.52 -12.63
CA PHE A 48 -17.08 -7.11 -12.35
C PHE A 48 -17.10 -6.79 -10.85
N ILE A 49 -17.93 -7.49 -10.08
CA ILE A 49 -18.00 -7.30 -8.62
C ILE A 49 -16.66 -7.65 -7.96
N MET A 50 -16.04 -8.77 -8.34
CA MET A 50 -14.75 -9.19 -7.79
C MET A 50 -13.63 -8.19 -8.10
N ASN A 51 -13.58 -7.68 -9.33
CA ASN A 51 -12.59 -6.69 -9.74
C ASN A 51 -12.77 -5.34 -9.03
N ILE A 52 -14.02 -4.91 -8.77
CA ILE A 52 -14.29 -3.70 -7.96
C ILE A 52 -13.80 -3.87 -6.53
N ILE A 53 -14.04 -5.03 -5.91
CA ILE A 53 -13.57 -5.30 -4.55
C ILE A 53 -12.05 -5.30 -4.52
N ALA A 54 -11.40 -5.99 -5.47
CA ALA A 54 -9.95 -6.02 -5.61
C ALA A 54 -9.36 -4.62 -5.79
N PHE A 55 -9.93 -3.81 -6.68
CA PHE A 55 -9.53 -2.42 -6.89
C PHE A 55 -9.68 -1.58 -5.62
N SER A 56 -10.80 -1.72 -4.91
CA SER A 56 -11.06 -0.98 -3.67
C SER A 56 -10.05 -1.34 -2.57
N LEU A 57 -9.68 -2.61 -2.46
CA LEU A 57 -8.65 -3.10 -1.53
C LEU A 57 -7.26 -2.52 -1.87
N PHE A 58 -6.85 -2.56 -3.14
CA PHE A 58 -5.60 -1.94 -3.58
C PHE A 58 -5.60 -0.42 -3.42
N PHE A 59 -6.74 0.23 -3.63
CA PHE A 59 -6.89 1.67 -3.43
C PHE A 59 -6.74 2.04 -1.95
N ALA A 60 -7.38 1.29 -1.05
CA ALA A 60 -7.23 1.45 0.39
C ALA A 60 -5.78 1.21 0.84
N THR A 61 -5.13 0.19 0.28
CA THR A 61 -3.71 -0.10 0.52
C THR A 61 -2.83 1.08 0.13
N ALA A 62 -3.02 1.59 -1.09
CA ALA A 62 -2.29 2.76 -1.57
C ALA A 62 -2.55 3.97 -0.67
N ARG A 63 -3.81 4.23 -0.29
CA ARG A 63 -4.15 5.35 0.59
C ARG A 63 -3.47 5.24 1.96
N ALA A 64 -3.48 4.06 2.58
CA ALA A 64 -2.82 3.79 3.85
C ALA A 64 -1.30 3.96 3.75
N ASN A 65 -0.68 3.50 2.65
CA ASN A 65 0.76 3.71 2.42
C ASN A 65 1.09 5.19 2.30
N GLY A 66 0.29 5.97 1.55
CA GLY A 66 0.46 7.42 1.45
C GLY A 66 0.40 8.12 2.81
N MET A 67 -0.51 7.71 3.69
CA MET A 67 -0.57 8.22 5.07
C MET A 67 0.69 7.85 5.87
N GLY A 68 1.19 6.63 5.73
CA GLY A 68 2.42 6.17 6.39
C GLY A 68 3.67 6.90 5.91
N LEU A 69 3.80 7.13 4.60
CA LEU A 69 4.90 7.90 4.01
C LEU A 69 4.86 9.37 4.45
N ASN A 70 3.68 9.98 4.50
CA ASN A 70 3.52 11.35 4.99
C ASN A 70 3.92 11.48 6.46
N GLN A 71 3.52 10.54 7.31
CA GLN A 71 3.94 10.52 8.71
C GLN A 71 5.45 10.34 8.88
N GLU A 72 6.07 9.50 8.05
CA GLU A 72 7.51 9.32 8.06
C GLU A 72 8.24 10.59 7.59
N GLN A 73 7.74 11.23 6.53
CA GLN A 73 8.28 12.49 6.06
C GLN A 73 8.17 13.57 7.15
N GLU A 74 7.04 13.68 7.83
CA GLU A 74 6.86 14.60 8.95
C GLU A 74 7.86 14.30 10.08
N TYR A 75 8.05 13.02 10.43
CA TYR A 75 9.02 12.59 11.44
C TYR A 75 10.46 12.98 11.10
N TYR A 76 10.86 12.98 9.82
CA TYR A 76 12.23 13.32 9.42
C TYR A 76 12.45 14.79 9.05
N THR A 77 11.40 15.54 8.72
CA THR A 77 11.50 16.93 8.24
C THR A 77 11.16 17.96 9.31
N THR A 78 10.45 17.58 10.38
CA THR A 78 10.09 18.50 11.46
C THR A 78 11.21 18.65 12.49
N THR A 79 11.37 19.88 12.99
CA THR A 79 12.33 20.24 14.05
C THR A 79 12.01 19.54 15.37
N LEU A 80 10.72 19.37 15.68
CA LEU A 80 10.23 18.63 16.85
C LEU A 80 9.57 17.33 16.40
N THR A 81 10.35 16.25 16.40
CA THR A 81 9.88 14.94 15.95
C THR A 81 8.83 14.37 16.90
N LYS A 82 7.60 14.18 16.40
CA LYS A 82 6.53 13.51 17.13
C LYS A 82 6.49 12.03 16.77
N ALA A 83 6.44 11.16 17.77
CA ALA A 83 6.29 9.73 17.51
C ALA A 83 4.97 9.46 16.75
N PRO A 84 5.00 8.68 15.66
CA PRO A 84 3.78 8.31 14.94
C PRO A 84 2.88 7.49 15.87
N LYS A 85 1.63 7.94 16.04
CA LYS A 85 0.64 7.28 16.91
C LYS A 85 0.03 6.04 16.27
N THR A 86 -0.09 6.04 14.95
CA THR A 86 -0.75 4.99 14.17
C THR A 86 0.28 4.33 13.25
N PRO A 87 0.38 2.99 13.24
CA PRO A 87 1.37 2.29 12.43
C PRO A 87 0.90 2.09 10.98
N TYR A 88 0.64 3.19 10.24
CA TYR A 88 0.07 3.10 8.88
C TYR A 88 0.91 2.29 7.89
N LYS A 89 2.25 2.28 8.03
CA LYS A 89 3.10 1.41 7.20
C LYS A 89 2.80 -0.07 7.42
N MET A 90 2.63 -0.49 8.67
CA MET A 90 2.31 -1.87 8.99
C MET A 90 0.92 -2.24 8.48
N ILE A 91 -0.05 -1.35 8.67
CA ILE A 91 -1.41 -1.52 8.13
C ILE A 91 -1.37 -1.66 6.61
N ALA A 92 -0.63 -0.80 5.91
CA ALA A 92 -0.48 -0.85 4.45
C ALA A 92 0.17 -2.14 3.98
N GLY A 93 1.22 -2.64 4.64
CA GLY A 93 1.86 -3.92 4.29
C GLY A 93 0.90 -5.11 4.43
N ILE A 94 0.15 -5.17 5.53
CA ILE A 94 -0.87 -6.21 5.73
C ILE A 94 -1.99 -6.09 4.69
N LEU A 95 -2.48 -4.87 4.45
CA LEU A 95 -3.52 -4.62 3.45
C LEU A 95 -3.05 -5.02 2.05
N LEU A 96 -1.78 -4.79 1.72
CA LEU A 96 -1.18 -5.20 0.45
C LEU A 96 -1.20 -6.73 0.30
N GLY A 97 -0.83 -7.47 1.35
CA GLY A 97 -0.91 -8.93 1.35
C GLY A 97 -2.33 -9.44 1.14
N VAL A 98 -3.30 -8.90 1.89
CA VAL A 98 -4.72 -9.26 1.77
C VAL A 98 -5.26 -8.92 0.37
N SER A 99 -4.93 -7.74 -0.15
CA SER A 99 -5.33 -7.30 -1.50
C SER A 99 -4.77 -8.23 -2.57
N THR A 100 -3.52 -8.66 -2.41
CA THR A 100 -2.83 -9.56 -3.35
C THR A 100 -3.43 -10.97 -3.30
N LEU A 101 -3.64 -11.52 -2.11
CA LEU A 101 -4.31 -12.82 -1.93
C LEU A 101 -5.69 -12.82 -2.56
N PHE A 102 -6.48 -11.77 -2.26
CA PHE A 102 -7.83 -11.64 -2.77
C PHE A 102 -7.84 -11.57 -4.31
N SER A 103 -6.98 -10.72 -4.87
CA SER A 103 -6.92 -10.52 -6.31
C SER A 103 -6.43 -11.75 -7.05
N ALA A 104 -5.43 -12.46 -6.52
CA ALA A 104 -4.95 -13.70 -7.13
C ALA A 104 -6.01 -14.81 -7.07
N SER A 105 -6.64 -15.02 -5.92
CA SER A 105 -7.50 -16.19 -5.68
C SER A 105 -8.91 -16.02 -6.22
N PHE A 106 -9.51 -14.83 -6.03
CA PHE A 106 -10.93 -14.60 -6.35
C PHE A 106 -11.12 -13.85 -7.67
N ALA A 107 -10.33 -12.81 -7.93
CA ALA A 107 -10.42 -12.07 -9.19
C ALA A 107 -9.65 -12.73 -10.34
N GLY A 108 -8.50 -13.35 -10.02
CA GLY A 108 -7.61 -14.02 -10.98
C GLY A 108 -7.78 -15.54 -11.07
N TYR A 109 -8.73 -16.12 -10.31
CA TYR A 109 -9.06 -17.55 -10.30
C TYR A 109 -7.87 -18.51 -10.06
N GLN A 110 -6.80 -18.04 -9.42
CA GLN A 110 -5.68 -18.88 -9.02
C GLN A 110 -6.04 -19.71 -7.79
N THR A 111 -5.31 -20.80 -7.54
CA THR A 111 -5.52 -21.60 -6.34
C THR A 111 -5.22 -20.78 -5.08
N ILE A 112 -5.98 -21.03 -4.00
CA ILE A 112 -5.86 -20.27 -2.75
C ILE A 112 -4.44 -20.32 -2.18
N LEU A 113 -3.72 -21.42 -2.41
CA LEU A 113 -2.34 -21.63 -1.94
C LEU A 113 -1.38 -20.71 -2.68
N ILE A 114 -1.54 -20.55 -4.00
CA ILE A 114 -0.78 -19.57 -4.79
C ILE A 114 -1.10 -18.16 -4.32
N GLY A 115 -2.39 -17.84 -4.12
CA GLY A 115 -2.79 -16.53 -3.62
C GLY A 115 -2.23 -16.19 -2.23
N LEU A 116 -2.22 -17.17 -1.33
CA LEU A 116 -1.64 -17.03 0.00
C LEU A 116 -0.12 -16.84 -0.06
N PHE A 117 0.57 -17.62 -0.88
CA PHE A 117 2.00 -17.45 -1.13
C PHE A 117 2.32 -16.05 -1.66
N LEU A 118 1.59 -15.57 -2.68
CA LEU A 118 1.76 -14.23 -3.23
C LEU A 118 1.45 -13.14 -2.20
N GLY A 119 0.42 -13.33 -1.37
CA GLY A 119 0.09 -12.40 -0.29
C GLY A 119 1.19 -12.29 0.77
N ILE A 120 1.81 -13.42 1.15
CA ILE A 120 2.95 -13.44 2.07
C ILE A 120 4.15 -12.73 1.44
N VAL A 121 4.49 -13.05 0.18
CA VAL A 121 5.60 -12.43 -0.55
C VAL A 121 5.38 -10.91 -0.68
N ALA A 122 4.16 -10.47 -0.98
CA ALA A 122 3.83 -9.05 -1.08
C ALA A 122 3.95 -8.33 0.27
N THR A 123 3.51 -8.96 1.36
CA THR A 123 3.64 -8.40 2.72
C THR A 123 5.10 -8.33 3.14
N ALA A 124 5.85 -9.41 2.92
CA ALA A 124 7.27 -9.50 3.28
C ALA A 124 8.13 -8.55 2.44
N GLY A 125 7.88 -8.46 1.14
CA GLY A 125 8.63 -7.56 0.23
C GLY A 125 8.30 -6.08 0.40
N TYR A 126 7.25 -5.75 1.15
CA TYR A 126 6.92 -4.37 1.50
C TYR A 126 7.80 -3.82 2.65
N PHE A 127 8.26 -4.68 3.56
CA PHE A 127 9.09 -4.32 4.70
C PHE A 127 10.58 -4.41 4.39
#